data_AF-A0A842LI93-F1
#
_entry.id   AF-A0A842LI93-F1
#
_cell.length_a   1.000
_cell.length_b   1.000
_cell.length_c   1.000
_cell.angle_alpha   90.00
_cell.angle_beta   90.00
_cell.angle_gamma   90.00
#
_symmetry.space_group_name_H-M   'P 1'
#
loop_
_entity.id
_entity.type
_entity.pdbx_description
1 polymer ?
#
loop_
_entity_poly.entity_id
_entity_poly.type
_entity_poly.pdbx_seq_one_letter_code
_entity_poly.pdbx_strand_id
1 'polypeptide(L)'
;MRSLVDMIAMANDDEKIVYLSDKNIEKHVSCTNRETGEAIRSALRNGKLSIIPSYETYCPAGEFLMESILKFWWELANKIDKEGYESAIIAGDISWLPHHPSLFRSFLQYEQAIDLYGVPKNIRIICQYDSRLFNSQQIESAIRVHQLVLRGQSLERRNWIVLRKMDDNSIFFHF
;
A
#
# COMPACT_ATOMS: atom_id res chain seq x y z
N MET A 1 -6.06 5.14 -10.24
CA MET A 1 -7.50 5.16 -10.59
C MET A 1 -7.90 3.93 -11.40
N ARG A 2 -7.29 3.68 -12.57
CA ARG A 2 -7.48 2.40 -13.28
C ARG A 2 -7.15 1.21 -12.36
N SER A 3 -6.01 1.30 -11.67
CA SER A 3 -5.62 0.33 -10.62
C SER A 3 -6.68 0.10 -9.54
N LEU A 4 -7.42 1.12 -9.10
CA LEU A 4 -8.47 0.97 -8.08
C LEU A 4 -9.65 0.16 -8.60
N VAL A 5 -10.01 0.39 -9.85
CA VAL A 5 -11.13 -0.30 -10.51
C VAL A 5 -10.76 -1.74 -10.78
N ASP A 6 -9.52 -1.98 -11.24
CA ASP A 6 -8.99 -3.34 -11.43
C ASP A 6 -9.00 -4.09 -10.09
N MET A 7 -8.59 -3.45 -8.98
CA MET A 7 -8.69 -4.06 -7.64
C MET A 7 -10.13 -4.38 -7.24
N ILE A 8 -11.10 -3.49 -7.50
CA ILE A 8 -12.52 -3.75 -7.24
C ILE A 8 -13.01 -4.94 -8.04
N ALA A 9 -12.62 -5.05 -9.31
CA ALA A 9 -13.04 -6.13 -10.19
C ALA A 9 -12.40 -7.48 -9.82
N MET A 10 -11.19 -7.47 -9.25
CA MET A 10 -10.44 -8.68 -8.91
C MET A 10 -10.64 -9.17 -7.47
N ALA A 11 -11.14 -8.32 -6.56
CA ALA A 11 -11.35 -8.68 -5.16
C ALA A 11 -12.52 -9.65 -5.00
N ASN A 12 -12.32 -10.70 -4.21
CA ASN A 12 -13.38 -11.63 -3.84
C ASN A 12 -14.47 -10.91 -3.01
N ASP A 13 -15.61 -11.56 -2.79
CA ASP A 13 -16.74 -10.96 -2.06
C ASP A 13 -16.49 -10.81 -0.56
N ASP A 14 -15.67 -11.69 0.00
CA ASP A 14 -15.14 -11.69 1.37
C ASP A 14 -13.89 -10.83 1.55
N GLU A 15 -13.40 -10.20 0.47
CA GLU A 15 -12.28 -9.26 0.50
C GLU A 15 -12.77 -7.80 0.54
N LYS A 16 -12.32 -7.08 1.56
CA LYS A 16 -12.45 -5.63 1.64
C LYS A 16 -11.30 -4.92 0.92
N ILE A 17 -11.60 -3.79 0.29
CA ILE A 17 -10.60 -2.90 -0.29
C ILE A 17 -10.47 -1.66 0.58
N VAL A 18 -9.24 -1.33 0.96
CA VAL A 18 -8.90 -0.11 1.67
C VAL A 18 -7.94 0.70 0.80
N TYR A 19 -8.39 1.85 0.32
CA TYR A 19 -7.58 2.74 -0.50
C TYR A 19 -7.06 3.89 0.36
N LEU A 20 -5.75 3.91 0.64
CA LEU A 20 -5.12 5.04 1.29
C LEU A 20 -4.79 6.08 0.22
N SER A 21 -5.47 7.23 0.22
CA SER A 21 -5.22 8.28 -0.76
C SER A 21 -5.69 9.64 -0.27
N ASP A 22 -4.88 10.67 -0.54
CA ASP A 22 -5.24 12.07 -0.29
C ASP A 22 -5.90 12.74 -1.51
N LYS A 23 -6.14 11.96 -2.58
CA LYS A 23 -6.78 12.46 -3.79
C LYS A 23 -8.26 12.67 -3.59
N ASN A 24 -8.82 13.68 -4.25
CA ASN A 24 -10.26 13.90 -4.29
C ASN A 24 -10.93 12.82 -5.17
N ILE A 25 -11.37 11.73 -4.54
CA ILE A 25 -11.94 10.58 -5.25
C ILE A 25 -13.22 10.96 -6.00
N GLU A 26 -14.06 11.85 -5.49
CA GLU A 26 -15.27 12.27 -6.20
C GLU A 26 -14.97 13.03 -7.50
N LYS A 27 -13.97 13.91 -7.48
CA LYS A 27 -13.48 14.58 -8.70
C LYS A 27 -12.96 13.56 -9.71
N HIS A 28 -12.27 12.54 -9.22
CA HIS A 28 -11.73 11.46 -10.04
C HIS A 28 -12.83 10.57 -10.64
N VAL A 29 -13.85 10.25 -9.84
CA VAL A 29 -15.04 9.48 -10.22
C VAL A 29 -15.91 10.23 -11.24
N SER A 30 -16.01 11.55 -11.15
CA SER A 30 -16.77 12.36 -12.11
C SER A 30 -16.05 12.52 -13.46
N CYS A 31 -14.72 12.42 -13.48
CA CYS A 31 -13.90 12.51 -14.69
C CYS A 31 -13.69 11.15 -15.40
N THR A 32 -14.17 10.03 -14.85
CA THR A 32 -14.08 8.71 -15.51
C THR A 32 -15.36 8.37 -16.27
N ASN A 33 -15.32 7.30 -17.07
CA ASN A 33 -16.51 6.81 -17.75
C ASN A 33 -17.58 6.36 -16.73
N ARG A 34 -18.85 6.36 -17.17
CA ARG A 34 -20.01 6.11 -16.30
C ARG A 34 -19.95 4.78 -15.57
N GLU A 35 -19.54 3.71 -16.26
CA GLU A 35 -19.45 2.35 -15.70
C GLU A 35 -18.40 2.29 -14.58
N THR A 36 -17.21 2.81 -14.86
CA THR A 36 -16.11 2.87 -13.89
C THR A 36 -16.46 3.70 -12.66
N GLY A 37 -17.08 4.87 -12.87
CA GLY A 37 -17.54 5.72 -11.77
C GLY A 37 -18.60 5.03 -10.93
N GLU A 38 -19.51 4.26 -11.54
CA GLU A 38 -20.53 3.53 -10.81
C GLU A 38 -19.99 2.33 -10.03
N ALA A 39 -18.99 1.62 -10.56
CA ALA A 39 -18.31 0.54 -9.83
C ALA A 39 -17.70 1.05 -8.51
N ILE A 40 -16.99 2.19 -8.56
CA ILE A 40 -16.40 2.82 -7.37
C ILE A 40 -17.48 3.26 -6.39
N ARG A 41 -18.52 3.96 -6.86
CA ARG A 41 -19.63 4.42 -6.00
C ARG A 41 -20.36 3.25 -5.35
N SER A 42 -20.61 2.17 -6.10
CA SER A 42 -21.27 0.98 -5.58
C SER A 42 -20.44 0.32 -4.48
N ALA A 43 -19.13 0.15 -4.71
CA ALA A 43 -18.20 -0.40 -3.72
C ALA A 43 -18.10 0.47 -2.46
N LEU A 44 -18.20 1.79 -2.58
CA LEU A 44 -18.27 2.69 -1.41
C LEU A 44 -19.59 2.53 -0.66
N ARG A 45 -20.73 2.52 -1.36
CA ARG A 45 -22.06 2.42 -0.76
C ARG A 45 -22.27 1.10 -0.02
N ASN A 46 -21.74 -0.01 -0.53
CA ASN A 46 -21.90 -1.33 0.09
C ASN A 46 -20.80 -1.66 1.11
N GLY A 47 -19.86 -0.73 1.37
CA GLY A 47 -18.79 -0.91 2.35
C GLY A 47 -17.60 -1.76 1.89
N LYS A 48 -17.63 -2.33 0.66
CA LYS A 48 -16.52 -3.12 0.08
C LYS A 48 -15.28 -2.27 -0.16
N LEU A 49 -15.43 -0.98 -0.41
CA LEU A 49 -14.34 -0.01 -0.50
C LEU A 49 -14.41 0.98 0.67
N SER A 50 -13.26 1.23 1.30
CA SER A 50 -13.06 2.35 2.22
C SER A 50 -11.88 3.20 1.77
N ILE A 51 -12.02 4.52 1.86
CA ILE A 51 -10.93 5.47 1.55
C ILE A 51 -10.48 6.11 2.85
N ILE A 52 -9.17 6.10 3.10
CA ILE A 52 -8.56 6.67 4.31
C ILE A 52 -7.45 7.65 3.86
N PRO A 53 -7.24 8.77 4.56
CA PRO A 53 -6.14 9.68 4.24
C PRO A 53 -4.79 8.97 4.31
N SER A 54 -4.00 9.07 3.24
CA SER A 54 -2.73 8.37 3.13
C SER A 54 -1.67 9.00 4.01
N TYR A 55 -1.47 10.31 3.88
CA TYR A 55 -0.46 11.02 4.67
C TYR A 55 -0.68 10.85 6.16
N GLU A 56 -1.91 11.02 6.66
CA GLU A 56 -2.22 10.88 8.09
C GLU A 56 -2.02 9.44 8.60
N THR A 57 -2.26 8.43 7.75
CA THR A 57 -2.02 7.03 8.12
C THR A 57 -0.53 6.76 8.36
N TYR A 58 0.34 7.26 7.48
CA TYR A 58 1.78 7.05 7.60
C TYR A 58 2.45 8.04 8.58
N CYS A 59 1.87 9.23 8.73
CA CYS A 59 2.44 10.36 9.45
C CYS A 59 1.40 11.06 10.35
N PRO A 60 0.78 10.38 11.33
CA PRO A 60 -0.35 10.92 12.11
C PRO A 60 0.00 12.17 12.92
N ALA A 61 1.28 12.34 13.30
CA ALA A 61 1.79 13.54 13.98
C ALA A 61 2.72 14.39 13.07
N GLY A 62 2.64 14.20 11.75
CA GLY A 62 3.59 14.78 10.78
C GLY A 62 4.96 14.09 10.75
N GLU A 63 5.13 13.04 11.56
CA GLU A 63 6.34 12.24 11.64
C GLU A 63 6.06 10.80 11.21
N PHE A 64 7.01 10.21 10.50
CA PHE A 64 6.93 8.82 10.06
C PHE A 64 7.43 7.89 11.18
N LEU A 65 6.51 7.14 11.79
CA LEU A 65 6.79 6.23 12.91
C LEU A 65 6.36 4.81 12.57
N MET A 66 7.35 3.91 12.48
CA MET A 66 7.15 2.47 12.18
C MET A 66 6.10 1.83 13.10
N GLU A 67 6.22 2.02 14.41
CA GLU A 67 5.32 1.43 15.40
C GLU A 67 3.86 1.86 15.20
N SER A 68 3.64 3.12 14.84
CA SER A 68 2.31 3.66 14.56
C SER A 68 1.67 2.99 13.35
N ILE A 69 2.43 2.77 12.29
CA ILE A 69 1.94 2.13 11.06
C ILE A 69 1.63 0.65 11.30
N LEU A 70 2.49 -0.07 12.04
CA LEU A 70 2.23 -1.46 12.40
C LEU A 70 0.97 -1.58 13.25
N LYS A 71 0.82 -0.70 14.26
CA LYS A 71 -0.40 -0.64 15.06
C LYS A 71 -1.64 -0.39 14.19
N PHE A 72 -1.54 0.53 13.22
CA PHE A 72 -2.61 0.79 12.27
C PHE A 72 -3.00 -0.46 11.48
N TRP A 73 -2.05 -1.25 10.97
CA TRP A 73 -2.36 -2.50 10.25
C TRP A 73 -3.11 -3.50 11.13
N TRP A 74 -2.71 -3.67 12.39
CA TRP A 74 -3.39 -4.56 13.33
C TRP A 74 -4.79 -4.08 13.71
N GLU A 75 -4.95 -2.78 13.97
CA GLU A 75 -6.26 -2.18 14.24
C GLU A 75 -7.19 -2.32 13.03
N LEU A 76 -6.64 -2.12 11.82
CA LEU A 76 -7.38 -2.32 10.59
C LEU A 76 -7.79 -3.78 10.41
N ALA A 77 -6.89 -4.75 10.60
CA ALA A 77 -7.25 -6.18 10.51
C ALA A 77 -8.40 -6.54 11.46
N ASN A 78 -8.36 -6.07 12.70
CA ASN A 78 -9.44 -6.27 13.67
C ASN A 78 -10.75 -5.61 13.25
N LYS A 79 -10.68 -4.46 12.56
CA LYS A 79 -11.86 -3.79 12.02
C LYS A 79 -12.46 -4.57 10.86
N ILE A 80 -11.65 -5.07 9.94
CA ILE A 80 -12.06 -5.88 8.79
C ILE A 80 -12.82 -7.13 9.26
N ASP A 81 -12.27 -7.84 10.26
CA ASP A 81 -12.90 -9.01 10.87
C ASP A 81 -14.28 -8.67 11.47
N LYS A 82 -14.37 -7.57 12.24
CA LYS A 82 -15.64 -7.10 12.82
C LYS A 82 -16.69 -6.68 11.80
N GLU A 83 -16.25 -6.26 10.61
CA GLU A 83 -17.13 -5.91 9.48
C GLU A 83 -17.59 -7.15 8.70
N GLY A 84 -17.10 -8.35 9.04
CA GLY A 84 -17.50 -9.62 8.43
C GLY A 84 -16.71 -10.01 7.19
N TYR A 85 -15.55 -9.38 6.94
CA TYR A 85 -14.66 -9.71 5.84
C TYR A 85 -13.55 -10.65 6.31
N GLU A 86 -13.20 -11.65 5.50
CA GLU A 86 -12.12 -12.60 5.84
C GLU A 86 -10.74 -11.94 5.66
N SER A 87 -10.61 -11.05 4.69
CA SER A 87 -9.33 -10.40 4.38
C SER A 87 -9.49 -9.02 3.74
N ALA A 88 -8.37 -8.31 3.61
CA ALA A 88 -8.35 -7.00 2.97
C ALA A 88 -7.16 -6.80 2.03
N ILE A 89 -7.45 -6.11 0.92
CA ILE A 89 -6.48 -5.52 0.00
C ILE A 89 -6.34 -4.05 0.34
N ILE A 90 -5.14 -3.64 0.72
CA ILE A 90 -4.81 -2.27 1.01
C ILE A 90 -3.98 -1.73 -0.14
N ALA A 91 -4.44 -0.65 -0.75
CA ALA A 91 -3.66 0.05 -1.75
C ALA A 91 -3.27 1.44 -1.25
N GLY A 92 -1.97 1.65 -1.09
CA GLY A 92 -1.40 2.89 -0.58
C GLY A 92 -0.93 3.81 -1.70
N ASP A 93 -1.64 4.92 -1.92
CA ASP A 93 -1.16 6.01 -2.77
C ASP A 93 -0.27 6.95 -1.96
N ILE A 94 1.01 6.96 -2.29
CA ILE A 94 2.04 7.75 -1.59
C ILE A 94 2.50 8.95 -2.41
N SER A 95 1.60 9.48 -3.25
CA SER A 95 1.85 10.68 -4.07
C SER A 95 2.25 11.91 -3.24
N TRP A 96 2.03 11.92 -1.92
CA TRP A 96 2.50 12.97 -1.01
C TRP A 96 4.02 12.91 -0.77
N LEU A 97 4.64 11.72 -0.81
CA LEU A 97 6.02 11.49 -0.38
C LEU A 97 7.08 12.31 -1.13
N PRO A 98 6.97 12.59 -2.45
CA PRO A 98 7.91 13.46 -3.16
C PRO A 98 8.01 14.87 -2.60
N HIS A 99 6.96 15.36 -1.94
CA HIS A 99 6.91 16.68 -1.31
C HIS A 99 7.50 16.68 0.11
N HIS A 100 7.88 15.52 0.65
CA HIS A 100 8.48 15.36 1.98
C HIS A 100 9.82 14.59 1.91
N PRO A 101 10.90 15.19 1.37
CA PRO A 101 12.18 14.49 1.18
C PRO A 101 12.78 13.93 2.48
N SER A 102 12.54 14.60 3.61
CA SER A 102 12.98 14.13 4.94
C SER A 102 12.32 12.81 5.35
N LEU A 103 11.09 12.56 4.92
CA LEU A 103 10.32 11.35 5.22
C LEU A 103 10.65 10.19 4.27
N PHE A 104 11.14 10.50 3.06
CA PHE A 104 11.42 9.50 2.02
C PHE A 104 12.34 8.37 2.49
N ARG A 105 13.42 8.71 3.22
CA ARG A 105 14.36 7.70 3.73
C ARG A 105 13.70 6.78 4.76
N SER A 106 12.99 7.35 5.73
CA SER A 106 12.28 6.58 6.76
C SER A 106 11.20 5.68 6.16
N PHE A 107 10.49 6.18 5.15
CA PHE A 107 9.51 5.42 4.38
C PHE A 107 10.14 4.20 3.70
N LEU A 108 11.27 4.36 3.01
CA LEU A 108 11.95 3.23 2.37
C LEU A 108 12.51 2.21 3.37
N GLN A 109 13.01 2.67 4.52
CA GLN A 109 13.44 1.78 5.59
C GLN A 109 12.26 0.96 6.13
N TYR A 110 11.07 1.56 6.16
CA TYR A 110 9.85 0.86 6.49
C TYR A 110 9.48 -0.19 5.46
N GLU A 111 9.40 0.18 4.18
CA GLU A 111 9.05 -0.75 3.10
C GLU A 111 10.01 -1.95 3.05
N GLN A 112 11.30 -1.72 3.30
CA GLN A 112 12.30 -2.79 3.33
C GLN A 112 12.07 -3.80 4.46
N ALA A 113 11.48 -3.35 5.58
CA ALA A 113 11.43 -4.13 6.80
C ALA A 113 10.01 -4.58 7.19
N ILE A 114 8.97 -4.07 6.51
CA ILE A 114 7.57 -4.36 6.82
C ILE A 114 7.27 -5.87 6.83
N ASP A 115 7.86 -6.63 5.90
CA ASP A 115 7.76 -8.08 5.83
C ASP A 115 8.29 -8.78 7.09
N LEU A 116 9.29 -8.17 7.76
CA LEU A 116 9.90 -8.70 8.99
C LEU A 116 9.09 -8.33 10.25
N TYR A 117 8.30 -7.25 10.19
CA TYR A 117 7.60 -6.71 11.35
C TYR A 117 6.19 -7.27 11.55
N GLY A 118 5.73 -8.19 10.69
CA GLY A 118 4.54 -9.00 10.94
C GLY A 118 3.23 -8.25 10.69
N VAL A 119 3.00 -7.84 9.44
CA VAL A 119 1.67 -7.45 8.96
C VAL A 119 0.68 -8.61 9.19
N PRO A 120 -0.58 -8.33 9.60
CA PRO A 120 -1.59 -9.37 9.76
C PRO A 120 -1.73 -10.24 8.50
N LYS A 121 -1.84 -11.56 8.67
CA LYS A 121 -1.86 -12.52 7.55
C LYS A 121 -3.01 -12.33 6.58
N ASN A 122 -4.11 -11.73 7.03
CA ASN A 122 -5.29 -11.44 6.23
C ASN A 122 -5.24 -10.05 5.57
N ILE A 123 -4.10 -9.35 5.62
CA ILE A 123 -3.89 -8.07 4.95
C ILE A 123 -2.87 -8.25 3.82
N ARG A 124 -3.22 -7.75 2.64
CA ARG A 124 -2.32 -7.65 1.48
C ARG A 124 -2.11 -6.17 1.15
N ILE A 125 -0.86 -5.71 1.09
CA ILE A 125 -0.54 -4.30 0.85
C ILE A 125 0.04 -4.12 -0.55
N ILE A 126 -0.45 -3.11 -1.27
CA ILE A 126 -0.01 -2.70 -2.61
C ILE A 126 0.37 -1.23 -2.55
N CYS A 127 1.66 -0.91 -2.66
CA CYS A 127 2.14 0.46 -2.72
C CYS A 127 2.06 1.01 -4.16
N GLN A 128 1.50 2.21 -4.32
CA GLN A 128 1.30 2.89 -5.60
C GLN A 128 2.16 4.15 -5.67
N TYR A 129 3.04 4.20 -6.67
CA TYR A 129 3.91 5.33 -6.96
C TYR A 129 3.46 6.00 -8.26
N ASP A 130 3.17 7.31 -8.21
CA ASP A 130 2.88 8.09 -9.42
C ASP A 130 4.20 8.52 -10.10
N SER A 131 4.59 7.82 -11.18
CA SER A 131 5.85 8.09 -11.88
C SER A 131 5.96 9.50 -12.47
N ARG A 132 4.88 10.28 -12.50
CA ARG A 132 4.90 11.69 -12.91
C ARG A 132 5.36 12.63 -11.80
N LEU A 133 5.29 12.19 -10.54
CA LEU A 133 5.64 12.97 -9.35
C LEU A 133 7.01 12.59 -8.78
N PHE A 134 7.38 11.31 -8.86
CA PHE A 134 8.66 10.81 -8.38
C PHE A 134 9.75 10.96 -9.44
N ASN A 135 10.94 11.37 -9.02
CA ASN A 135 12.10 11.37 -9.91
C ASN A 135 12.66 9.95 -10.09
N SER A 136 13.53 9.76 -11.10
CA SER A 136 14.08 8.44 -11.44
C SER A 136 14.83 7.80 -10.28
N GLN A 137 15.59 8.56 -9.48
CA GLN A 137 16.32 8.02 -8.33
C GLN A 137 15.38 7.52 -7.23
N GLN A 138 14.29 8.25 -6.97
CA GLN A 138 13.27 7.83 -6.01
C GLN A 138 12.54 6.58 -6.47
N ILE A 139 12.15 6.51 -7.74
CA ILE A 139 11.52 5.31 -8.33
C ILE A 139 12.46 4.11 -8.23
N GLU A 140 13.74 4.26 -8.59
CA GLU A 140 14.73 3.18 -8.46
C GLU A 140 14.90 2.71 -7.01
N SER A 141 14.85 3.63 -6.05
CA SER A 141 14.94 3.30 -4.63
C SER A 141 13.70 2.56 -4.14
N ALA A 142 12.50 2.95 -4.59
CA ALA A 142 11.25 2.25 -4.31
C ALA A 142 11.24 0.84 -4.90
N ILE A 143 11.67 0.67 -6.15
CA ILE A 143 11.80 -0.63 -6.81
C ILE A 143 12.78 -1.57 -6.07
N ARG A 144 13.75 -1.00 -5.33
CA ARG A 144 14.72 -1.78 -4.54
C ARG A 144 14.19 -2.31 -3.21
N VAL A 145 13.04 -1.84 -2.73
CA VAL A 145 12.48 -2.33 -1.47
C VAL A 145 11.26 -3.23 -1.70
N HIS A 146 10.83 -3.42 -2.94
CA HIS A 146 9.71 -4.28 -3.31
C HIS A 146 10.16 -5.58 -3.97
N GLN A 147 9.53 -6.69 -3.60
CA GLN A 147 9.75 -8.01 -4.20
C GLN A 147 9.00 -8.17 -5.53
N LEU A 148 7.83 -7.56 -5.67
CA LEU A 148 7.01 -7.61 -6.87
C LEU A 148 6.75 -6.19 -7.35
N VAL A 149 7.07 -5.90 -8.61
CA VAL A 149 6.85 -4.59 -9.22
C VAL A 149 6.07 -4.75 -10.51
N LEU A 150 4.90 -4.14 -10.57
CA LEU A 150 4.13 -4.00 -11.80
C LEU A 150 4.44 -2.64 -12.43
N ARG A 151 5.14 -2.64 -13.56
CA ARG A 151 5.49 -1.43 -14.32
C ARG A 151 4.94 -1.52 -15.74
N GLY A 152 3.97 -0.65 -16.04
CA GLY A 152 3.21 -0.75 -17.29
C GLY A 152 2.44 -2.07 -17.33
N GLN A 153 2.82 -2.98 -18.24
CA GLN A 153 2.25 -4.32 -18.36
C GLN A 153 3.25 -5.43 -17.98
N SER A 154 4.43 -5.05 -17.47
CA SER A 154 5.46 -6.01 -17.07
C SER A 154 5.42 -6.21 -15.55
N LEU A 155 5.32 -7.47 -15.13
CA LEU A 155 5.47 -7.89 -13.74
C LEU A 155 6.88 -8.43 -13.54
N GLU A 156 7.64 -7.78 -12.66
CA GLU A 156 9.01 -8.16 -12.31
C GLU A 156 9.02 -8.75 -10.90
N ARG A 157 9.47 -10.00 -10.77
CA ARG A 157 9.77 -10.62 -9.47
C ARG A 157 11.24 -10.44 -9.15
N ARG A 158 11.51 -9.88 -7.97
CA ARG A 158 12.84 -9.64 -7.43
C ARG A 158 13.02 -10.51 -6.19
N ASN A 159 14.06 -11.34 -6.21
CA ASN A 159 14.46 -12.12 -5.05
C ASN A 159 15.51 -11.31 -4.29
N TRP A 160 15.16 -10.79 -3.13
CA TRP A 160 16.12 -10.17 -2.22
C TRP A 160 16.72 -11.25 -1.33
N ILE A 161 18.04 -11.23 -1.17
CA ILE A 161 18.72 -12.02 -0.15
C ILE A 161 18.78 -11.14 1.10
N VAL A 162 18.00 -11.49 2.12
CA VAL A 162 18.14 -10.86 3.44
C VAL A 162 19.36 -11.47 4.12
N LEU A 163 20.49 -10.77 4.08
CA LEU A 163 21.69 -11.14 4.83
C LEU A 163 21.50 -10.70 6.29
N ARG A 164 21.16 -11.64 7.17
CA ARG A 164 21.18 -11.39 8.62
C ARG A 164 22.57 -11.70 9.15
N LYS A 165 23.26 -10.71 9.71
CA LYS A 165 24.49 -10.93 10.47
C LYS A 165 24.09 -11.32 11.90
N MET A 166 24.44 -12.53 12.32
CA MET A 166 24.37 -12.96 13.72
C MET A 166 25.74 -12.73 14.38
N ASP A 167 25.80 -12.86 15.70
CA ASP A 167 27.04 -12.71 16.48
C ASP A 167 28.07 -13.83 16.21
N ASP A 168 27.65 -14.91 15.55
CA ASP A 168 28.54 -15.84 14.87
C ASP A 168 28.59 -15.53 13.36
N ASN A 169 29.70 -15.81 12.70
CA ASN A 169 29.93 -15.48 11.28
C ASN A 169 29.02 -16.24 10.27
N SER A 170 27.82 -16.68 10.67
CA SER A 170 26.85 -17.33 9.79
C SER A 170 25.99 -16.31 9.03
N ILE A 171 25.70 -16.64 7.76
CA ILE A 171 24.80 -15.90 6.88
C ILE A 171 23.70 -16.87 6.45
N PHE A 172 22.44 -16.51 6.68
CA PHE A 172 21.29 -17.28 6.21
C PHE A 172 20.54 -16.52 5.10
N PHE A 173 19.95 -17.29 4.19
CA PHE A 173 19.07 -16.81 3.12
C PHE A 173 17.62 -17.15 3.50
N HIS A 174 16.70 -16.20 3.44
CA HIS A 174 15.26 -16.46 3.52
C HIS A 174 14.70 -16.42 2.10
N PHE A 175 13.92 -17.42 1.71
CA PHE A 175 13.30 -17.56 0.38
C PHE A 175 11.81 -17.25 0.44
#